data_AF-A0A2S8BIT9-F1
#
_entry.id   AF-A0A2S8BIT9-F1
#
_cell.length_a   1.000
_cell.length_b   1.000
_cell.length_c   1.000
_cell.angle_alpha   90.00
_cell.angle_beta   90.00
_cell.angle_gamma   90.00
#
_symmetry.space_group_name_H-M   'P 1'
#
loop_
_entity.id
_entity.type
_entity.pdbx_description
1 polymer ?
#
loop_
_entity_poly.entity_id
_entity_poly.type
_entity_poly.pdbx_seq_one_letter_code
_entity_poly.pdbx_strand_id
1 'polypeptide(L)'
;MVAEAMRAQLAAAIGTDLSAVSGSEIGDAIEYFASPNTALWIGAPLTWRFRPYGNDADRCMFDEDYSAAPKSGGLCAVLNQDLFNLAWARHGLKSMTKPAVTLTGYQEIRIRQFHQDLDAYLQA
;
A
#
# COMPACT_ATOMS: atom_id res chain seq x y z
N MET A 1 20.89 -16.85 0.81
CA MET A 1 21.10 -16.48 -0.61
C MET A 1 20.40 -15.16 -0.93
N VAL A 2 19.06 -15.11 -1.06
CA VAL A 2 18.32 -13.85 -1.36
C VAL A 2 18.56 -12.77 -0.31
N ALA A 3 18.25 -13.03 0.97
CA ALA A 3 18.47 -12.07 2.07
C ALA A 3 19.94 -11.64 2.23
N GLU A 4 20.91 -12.45 1.78
CA GLU A 4 22.33 -12.09 1.83
C GLU A 4 22.71 -11.09 0.74
N ALA A 5 22.18 -11.28 -0.48
CA ALA A 5 22.32 -10.33 -1.57
C ALA A 5 21.62 -9.00 -1.22
N MET A 6 20.42 -9.07 -0.61
CA MET A 6 19.71 -7.89 -0.12
C MET A 6 20.47 -7.17 1.00
N ARG A 7 21.07 -7.90 1.97
CA ARG A 7 21.92 -7.30 3.00
C ARG A 7 23.09 -6.54 2.38
N ALA A 8 23.81 -7.17 1.44
CA ALA A 8 24.96 -6.55 0.78
C ALA A 8 24.57 -5.31 -0.02
N GLN A 9 23.46 -5.36 -0.78
CA GLN A 9 22.94 -4.21 -1.53
C GLN A 9 22.49 -3.07 -0.60
N LEU A 10 21.73 -3.39 0.45
CA LEU A 10 21.18 -2.39 1.37
C LEU A 10 22.29 -1.73 2.21
N ALA A 11 23.21 -2.51 2.77
CA ALA A 11 24.36 -1.99 3.53
C ALA A 11 25.23 -1.07 2.67
N ALA A 12 25.49 -1.44 1.41
CA ALA A 12 26.24 -0.57 0.48
C ALA A 12 25.47 0.69 0.08
N ALA A 13 24.13 0.65 0.02
CA ALA A 13 23.30 1.80 -0.33
C ALA A 13 23.11 2.80 0.83
N ILE A 14 23.10 2.34 2.08
CA ILE A 14 22.88 3.20 3.27
C ILE A 14 24.16 3.49 4.07
N GLY A 15 25.26 2.78 3.82
CA GLY A 15 26.54 2.97 4.51
C GLY A 15 26.58 2.47 5.96
N THR A 16 25.69 1.55 6.34
CA THR A 16 25.55 1.01 7.71
C THR A 16 25.80 -0.49 7.71
N ASP A 17 26.45 -1.01 8.75
CA ASP A 17 26.57 -2.47 8.94
C ASP A 17 25.22 -3.09 9.32
N LEU A 18 24.87 -4.17 8.63
CA LEU A 18 23.63 -4.93 8.81
C LEU A 18 23.92 -6.40 9.19
N SER A 19 25.15 -6.72 9.57
CA SER A 19 25.60 -8.06 9.99
C SER A 19 24.77 -8.65 11.13
N ALA A 20 24.32 -7.80 12.07
CA ALA A 20 23.52 -8.17 13.23
C ALA A 20 22.00 -8.24 12.97
N VAL A 21 21.53 -7.79 11.80
CA VAL A 21 20.09 -7.74 11.45
C VAL A 21 19.66 -9.09 10.86
N SER A 22 18.49 -9.60 11.26
CA SER A 22 18.07 -10.96 10.89
C SER A 22 17.74 -11.11 9.40
N GLY A 23 17.73 -12.35 8.91
CA GLY A 23 17.39 -12.65 7.51
C GLY A 23 15.97 -12.24 7.12
N SER A 24 15.03 -12.22 8.08
CA SER A 24 13.65 -11.74 7.86
C SER A 24 13.59 -10.22 7.80
N GLU A 25 14.19 -9.50 8.76
CA GLU A 25 14.21 -8.02 8.74
C GLU A 25 14.90 -7.43 7.50
N ILE A 26 15.78 -8.19 6.84
CA ILE A 26 16.40 -7.82 5.56
C ILE A 26 15.58 -8.26 4.34
N GLY A 27 14.87 -9.39 4.42
CA GLY A 27 14.15 -9.99 3.29
C GLY A 27 12.68 -9.55 3.15
N ASP A 28 12.03 -9.29 4.28
CA ASP A 28 10.59 -9.05 4.37
C ASP A 28 10.29 -7.54 4.43
N ALA A 29 9.57 -7.04 3.44
CA ALA A 29 8.99 -5.70 3.46
C ALA A 29 7.52 -5.82 3.92
N ILE A 30 7.25 -5.45 5.18
CA ILE A 30 5.98 -5.70 5.87
C ILE A 30 5.13 -4.44 5.89
N GLU A 31 3.95 -4.49 5.27
CA GLU A 31 2.96 -3.42 5.31
C GLU A 31 2.09 -3.47 6.57
N TYR A 32 2.00 -2.34 7.27
CA TYR A 32 1.08 -2.08 8.37
C TYR A 32 0.07 -1.01 7.95
N PHE A 33 -1.22 -1.28 8.16
CA PHE A 33 -2.29 -0.31 7.92
C PHE A 33 -2.72 0.36 9.23
N ALA A 34 -2.64 1.69 9.26
CA ALA A 34 -3.13 2.55 10.34
C ALA A 34 -4.41 3.26 9.87
N SER A 35 -5.54 2.80 10.40
CA SER A 35 -6.87 3.35 10.13
C SER A 35 -6.93 4.86 10.47
N PRO A 36 -7.59 5.70 9.65
CA PRO A 36 -8.42 5.36 8.49
C PRO A 36 -7.70 5.39 7.14
N ASN A 37 -6.43 5.82 7.06
CA ASN A 37 -5.87 6.23 5.75
C ASN A 37 -4.35 6.11 5.57
N THR A 38 -3.59 5.63 6.54
CA THR A 38 -2.12 5.61 6.48
C THR A 38 -1.61 4.18 6.37
N ALA A 39 -0.65 3.91 5.48
CA ALA A 39 0.04 2.63 5.43
C ALA A 39 1.56 2.83 5.54
N LEU A 40 2.22 1.94 6.28
CA LEU A 40 3.61 2.06 6.69
C LEU A 40 4.31 0.74 6.37
N TRP A 41 5.35 0.79 5.56
CA TRP A 41 6.17 -0.37 5.29
C TRP A 41 7.39 -0.38 6.22
N ILE A 42 7.60 -1.49 6.91
CA ILE A 42 8.83 -1.78 7.66
C ILE A 42 9.69 -2.69 6.79
N GLY A 43 10.99 -2.44 6.69
CA GLY A 43 11.90 -3.11 5.74
C GLY A 43 11.99 -2.43 4.36
N ALA A 44 11.08 -1.51 4.02
CA ALA A 44 11.15 -0.66 2.83
C ALA A 44 10.87 0.82 3.18
N PRO A 45 11.54 1.80 2.55
CA PRO A 45 11.36 3.23 2.85
C PRO A 45 10.08 3.82 2.22
N LEU A 46 8.95 3.11 2.34
CA LEU A 46 7.65 3.50 1.78
C LEU A 46 6.68 3.86 2.91
N THR A 47 6.33 5.14 3.00
CA THR A 47 5.24 5.64 3.84
C THR A 47 4.16 6.19 2.93
N TRP A 48 2.94 5.70 3.12
CA TRP A 48 1.81 5.93 2.26
C TRP A 48 0.65 6.57 3.03
N ARG A 49 -0.13 7.46 2.40
CA ARG A 49 -1.35 8.01 3.00
C ARG A 49 -2.39 8.43 1.96
N PHE A 50 -3.54 7.77 1.98
CA PHE A 50 -4.71 8.18 1.21
C PHE A 50 -5.22 9.54 1.71
N ARG A 51 -5.47 10.48 0.79
CA ARG A 51 -5.97 11.83 1.11
C ARG A 51 -7.09 12.23 0.14
N PRO A 52 -8.34 12.42 0.60
CA PRO A 52 -9.43 12.87 -0.25
C PRO A 52 -9.09 14.16 -1.01
N TYR A 53 -9.49 14.26 -2.28
CA TYR A 53 -9.26 15.45 -3.09
C TYR A 53 -10.33 16.51 -2.82
N GLY A 54 -10.23 17.19 -1.67
CA GLY A 54 -11.26 18.09 -1.19
C GLY A 54 -12.52 17.33 -0.80
N ASN A 55 -13.66 17.67 -1.40
CA ASN A 55 -14.94 16.97 -1.22
C ASN A 55 -15.31 16.10 -2.44
N ASP A 56 -14.33 15.78 -3.30
CA ASP A 56 -14.52 14.87 -4.42
C ASP A 56 -14.36 13.42 -3.93
N ALA A 57 -15.48 12.70 -3.83
CA ALA A 57 -15.50 11.29 -3.42
C ALA A 57 -14.90 10.34 -4.48
N ASP A 58 -14.60 10.84 -5.68
CA ASP A 58 -14.10 10.06 -6.80
C ASP A 58 -12.58 10.18 -7.02
N ARG A 59 -11.88 10.99 -6.20
CA ARG A 59 -10.46 11.35 -6.39
C ARG A 59 -9.68 11.47 -5.08
N CYS A 60 -8.37 11.28 -5.16
CA CYS A 60 -7.46 11.48 -4.03
C CYS A 60 -6.12 12.10 -4.45
N MET A 61 -5.32 12.60 -3.50
CA MET A 61 -3.97 13.18 -3.74
C MET A 61 -2.92 12.09 -4.04
N PHE A 62 -3.29 11.18 -4.94
CA PHE A 62 -2.69 9.87 -5.16
C PHE A 62 -2.80 9.45 -6.62
N ASP A 63 -3.71 10.08 -7.38
CA ASP A 63 -3.95 9.85 -8.80
C ASP A 63 -2.83 10.46 -9.70
N GLU A 64 -1.59 10.52 -9.20
CA GLU A 64 -0.41 11.11 -9.85
C GLU A 64 0.58 10.02 -10.33
N ASP A 65 1.35 10.31 -11.38
CA ASP A 65 2.34 9.35 -11.91
C ASP A 65 3.65 9.41 -11.12
N TYR A 66 3.90 8.40 -10.30
CA TYR A 66 5.09 8.32 -9.45
C TYR A 66 6.39 8.05 -10.25
N SER A 67 6.31 7.70 -11.54
CA SER A 67 7.50 7.47 -12.39
C SER A 67 8.34 8.74 -12.58
N ALA A 68 7.75 9.92 -12.34
CA ALA A 68 8.44 11.20 -12.29
C ALA A 68 9.34 11.38 -11.03
N ALA A 69 9.23 10.52 -10.02
CA ALA A 69 10.00 10.64 -8.77
C ALA A 69 11.42 10.02 -8.90
N PRO A 70 12.53 10.78 -8.85
CA PRO A 70 13.87 10.28 -9.19
C PRO A 70 14.50 9.24 -8.26
N LYS A 71 13.76 8.72 -7.26
CA LYS A 71 14.25 7.80 -6.21
C LYS A 71 13.35 6.58 -5.96
N SER A 72 12.26 6.42 -6.70
CA SER A 72 11.19 5.44 -6.40
C SER A 72 11.50 3.99 -6.83
N GLY A 73 12.45 3.79 -7.74
CA GLY A 73 12.96 2.46 -8.11
C GLY A 73 11.90 1.51 -8.70
N GLY A 74 12.16 0.19 -8.57
CA GLY A 74 11.27 -0.84 -9.13
C GLY A 74 9.87 -0.89 -8.50
N LEU A 75 9.73 -0.49 -7.23
CA LEU A 75 8.43 -0.39 -6.55
C LEU A 75 7.48 0.57 -7.26
N CYS A 76 8.01 1.60 -7.91
CA CYS A 76 7.23 2.58 -8.64
C CYS A 76 6.41 1.97 -9.79
N ALA A 77 6.97 0.97 -10.47
CA ALA A 77 6.27 0.26 -11.53
C ALA A 77 5.13 -0.61 -11.00
N VAL A 78 5.19 -1.06 -9.74
CA VAL A 78 4.11 -1.78 -9.06
C VAL A 78 3.01 -0.79 -8.63
N LEU A 79 3.38 0.29 -7.94
CA LEU A 79 2.43 1.33 -7.51
C LEU A 79 1.62 1.90 -8.68
N ASN A 80 2.27 2.17 -9.83
CA ASN A 80 1.58 2.61 -11.04
C ASN A 80 0.59 1.58 -11.61
N GLN A 81 0.81 0.27 -11.42
CA GLN A 81 -0.17 -0.77 -11.78
C GLN A 81 -1.38 -0.74 -10.84
N ASP A 82 -1.15 -0.64 -9.52
CA ASP A 82 -2.22 -0.57 -8.53
C ASP A 82 -3.11 0.66 -8.73
N LEU A 83 -2.51 1.81 -9.00
CA LEU A 83 -3.19 3.08 -9.34
C LEU A 83 -4.07 2.94 -10.59
N PHE A 84 -3.50 2.41 -11.68
CA PHE A 84 -4.23 2.20 -12.93
C PHE A 84 -5.41 1.25 -12.72
N ASN A 85 -5.20 0.15 -11.99
CA ASN A 85 -6.22 -0.85 -11.70
C ASN A 85 -7.34 -0.29 -10.80
N LEU A 86 -7.02 0.55 -9.81
CA LEU A 86 -7.99 1.14 -8.89
C LEU A 86 -9.02 2.01 -9.63
N ALA A 87 -8.60 2.77 -10.65
CA ALA A 87 -9.50 3.57 -11.47
C ALA A 87 -10.53 2.70 -12.22
N TRP A 88 -10.12 1.54 -12.74
CA TRP A 88 -11.02 0.59 -13.41
C TRP A 88 -11.90 -0.16 -12.42
N ALA A 89 -11.37 -0.56 -11.27
CA ALA A 89 -12.15 -1.17 -10.18
C ALA A 89 -13.28 -0.24 -9.73
N ARG A 90 -13.00 1.05 -9.51
CA ARG A 90 -14.01 2.06 -9.15
C ARG A 90 -15.11 2.20 -10.22
N HIS A 91 -14.75 2.20 -11.51
CA HIS A 91 -15.74 2.21 -12.60
C HIS A 91 -16.61 0.94 -12.60
N GLY A 92 -15.99 -0.24 -12.43
CA GLY A 92 -16.70 -1.51 -12.30
C GLY A 92 -17.71 -1.48 -11.16
N LEU A 93 -17.28 -1.08 -9.96
CA LEU A 93 -18.13 -0.95 -8.77
C LEU A 93 -19.32 0.00 -9.02
N LYS A 94 -19.10 1.16 -9.65
CA LYS A 94 -20.18 2.11 -9.99
C LYS A 94 -21.17 1.58 -11.04
N SER A 95 -20.78 0.59 -11.84
CA SER A 95 -21.64 -0.05 -12.84
C SER A 95 -22.40 -1.28 -12.33
N MET A 96 -22.18 -1.70 -11.07
CA MET A 96 -22.81 -2.91 -10.53
C MET A 96 -24.32 -2.75 -10.35
N THR A 97 -25.08 -3.73 -10.85
CA THR A 97 -26.53 -3.87 -10.58
C THR A 97 -26.83 -4.51 -9.23
N LYS A 98 -25.83 -5.12 -8.59
CA LYS A 98 -25.92 -5.70 -7.25
C LYS A 98 -25.55 -4.63 -6.21
N PRO A 99 -26.32 -4.44 -5.12
CA PRO A 99 -26.13 -3.33 -4.19
C PRO A 99 -24.85 -3.39 -3.33
N ALA A 100 -24.11 -4.51 -3.34
CA ALA A 100 -22.86 -4.67 -2.59
C ALA A 100 -21.94 -5.74 -3.21
N VAL A 101 -20.63 -5.60 -2.96
CA VAL A 101 -19.64 -6.66 -3.21
C VAL A 101 -19.84 -7.86 -2.28
N THR A 102 -19.25 -9.01 -2.61
CA THR A 102 -19.13 -10.15 -1.70
C THR A 102 -17.65 -10.45 -1.52
N LEU A 103 -17.15 -10.33 -0.29
CA LEU A 103 -15.75 -10.49 0.07
C LEU A 103 -15.49 -11.90 0.62
N THR A 104 -14.39 -12.51 0.20
CA THR A 104 -13.97 -13.87 0.59
C THR A 104 -13.51 -13.94 2.04
N GLY A 105 -13.83 -15.05 2.72
CA GLY A 105 -13.59 -15.20 4.16
C GLY A 105 -12.13 -14.98 4.59
N TYR A 106 -11.16 -15.51 3.83
CA TYR A 106 -9.75 -15.47 4.20
C TYR A 106 -8.99 -14.27 3.60
N GLN A 107 -8.93 -14.15 2.26
CA GLN A 107 -8.05 -13.18 1.59
C GLN A 107 -8.44 -11.72 1.87
N GLU A 108 -9.75 -11.42 1.94
CA GLU A 108 -10.27 -10.06 2.03
C GLU A 108 -10.66 -9.66 3.47
N ILE A 109 -10.09 -10.32 4.48
CA ILE A 109 -10.39 -10.04 5.90
C ILE A 109 -10.05 -8.60 6.31
N ARG A 110 -8.94 -8.03 5.82
CA ARG A 110 -8.56 -6.63 6.11
C ARG A 110 -9.50 -5.61 5.47
N ILE A 111 -10.06 -5.92 4.29
CA ILE A 111 -11.06 -5.07 3.62
C ILE A 111 -12.35 -5.03 4.43
N ARG A 112 -12.80 -6.17 4.98
CA ARG A 112 -13.96 -6.20 5.90
C ARG A 112 -13.72 -5.41 7.17
N GLN A 113 -12.55 -5.57 7.81
CA GLN A 113 -12.22 -4.82 9.02
C GLN A 113 -12.22 -3.31 8.76
N PHE A 114 -11.62 -2.86 7.64
CA PHE A 114 -11.63 -1.46 7.26
C PHE A 114 -13.05 -0.87 7.12
N HIS A 115 -13.97 -1.60 6.49
CA HIS A 115 -15.37 -1.16 6.41
C HIS A 115 -16.07 -1.15 7.79
N GLN A 116 -15.80 -2.13 8.64
CA GLN A 116 -16.37 -2.18 10.01
C GLN A 116 -15.85 -1.03 10.89
N ASP A 117 -14.56 -0.70 10.80
CA ASP A 117 -13.95 0.44 11.48
C ASP A 117 -14.57 1.76 10.97
N LEU A 118 -14.70 1.90 9.64
CA LEU A 118 -15.28 3.10 9.00
C LEU A 118 -16.75 3.29 9.39
N ASP A 119 -17.56 2.23 9.35
CA ASP A 119 -18.96 2.28 9.76
C ASP A 119 -19.10 2.69 11.24
N ALA A 120 -18.19 2.24 12.11
CA ALA A 120 -18.14 2.65 13.51
C ALA A 120 -17.74 4.13 13.69
N TYR A 121 -16.76 4.62 12.92
CA TYR A 121 -16.38 6.05 12.91
C TYR A 121 -17.49 6.98 12.38
N LEU A 122 -18.37 6.48 11.49
CA LEU A 122 -19.50 7.24 10.95
C LEU A 122 -20.76 7.21 11.84
N GLN A 123 -20.75 6.42 12.92
CA GLN A 123 -21.86 6.26 13.88
C GLN A 123 -21.57 6.90 15.27
N ALA A 124 -20.42 7.57 15.42
CA ALA A 124 -19.92 8.18 16.65
C ALA A 124 -20.13 9.71 16.71
#